data_AF-A0A1J5P2A7-F1
#
_entry.id   AF-A0A1J5P2A7-F1
#
_cell.length_a   1.000
_cell.length_b   1.000
_cell.length_c   1.000
_cell.angle_alpha   90.00
_cell.angle_beta   90.00
_cell.angle_gamma   90.00
#
_symmetry.space_group_name_H-M   'P 1'
#
loop_
_entity.id
_entity.type
_entity.pdbx_description
1 polymer ?
#
loop_
_entity_poly.entity_id
_entity_poly.type
_entity_poly.pdbx_seq_one_letter_code
_entity_poly.pdbx_strand_id
1 'polypeptide(L)'
;MAPGVTLVNCLAEDALAELNAGSLDGHNAAAARAALALTGCDAIALAQFSLSQAAEAVARATGKTVLTTPDSAVRKLRRLLLPPIGA
;
A
#
# COMPACT_ATOMS: atom_id res chain seq x y z
N MET A 1 -18.73 2.70 2.09
CA MET A 1 -17.60 3.43 2.69
C MET A 1 -17.99 3.82 4.11
N ALA A 2 -17.06 3.77 5.06
CA ALA A 2 -17.32 4.39 6.36
C ALA A 2 -17.65 5.88 6.13
N PRO A 3 -18.65 6.44 6.80
CA PRO A 3 -18.95 7.88 6.71
C PRO A 3 -17.67 8.70 6.98
N GLY A 4 -17.42 9.72 6.16
CA GLY A 4 -16.29 10.63 6.37
C GLY A 4 -14.94 10.21 5.76
N VAL A 5 -14.88 9.11 4.98
CA VAL A 5 -13.67 8.75 4.21
C VAL A 5 -13.83 9.21 2.76
N THR A 6 -12.79 9.82 2.19
CA THR A 6 -12.70 10.10 0.74
C THR A 6 -11.72 9.14 0.10
N LEU A 7 -12.10 8.54 -1.04
CA LEU A 7 -11.22 7.64 -1.78
C LEU A 7 -10.68 8.36 -3.03
N VAL A 8 -9.37 8.44 -3.13
CA VAL A 8 -8.66 8.89 -4.33
C VAL A 8 -7.86 7.71 -4.86
N ASN A 9 -8.04 7.39 -6.14
CA ASN A 9 -7.33 6.30 -6.79
C ASN A 9 -6.17 6.83 -7.63
N CYS A 10 -5.10 6.05 -7.70
CA CYS A 10 -3.99 6.28 -8.61
C CYS A 10 -3.47 4.91 -9.05
N LEU A 11 -3.23 4.77 -10.36
CA LEU A 11 -2.60 3.58 -10.91
C LEU A 11 -1.09 3.77 -10.86
N ALA A 12 -0.38 2.78 -10.30
CA ALA A 12 1.07 2.68 -10.46
C ALA A 12 1.39 2.11 -11.85
N GLU A 13 1.33 2.97 -12.86
CA GLU A 13 1.68 2.62 -14.24
C GLU A 13 3.07 1.97 -14.30
N ASP A 14 3.22 0.98 -15.17
CA ASP A 14 4.41 0.17 -15.41
C ASP A 14 4.93 -0.67 -14.23
N ALA A 15 4.45 -0.46 -13.00
CA ALA A 15 4.98 -1.16 -11.84
C ALA A 15 4.91 -2.69 -12.02
N LEU A 16 3.76 -3.24 -12.42
CA LEU A 16 3.64 -4.69 -12.63
C LEU A 16 4.48 -5.17 -13.82
N ALA A 17 4.64 -4.35 -14.87
CA ALA A 17 5.46 -4.71 -16.02
C ALA A 17 6.95 -4.79 -15.65
N GLU A 18 7.46 -3.82 -14.90
CA GLU A 18 8.83 -3.82 -14.34
C GLU A 18 9.06 -5.07 -13.48
N LEU A 19 8.11 -5.39 -12.61
CA LEU A 19 8.21 -6.59 -11.78
C LEU A 19 8.26 -7.88 -12.63
N ASN A 20 7.41 -7.98 -13.65
CA ASN A 20 7.40 -9.12 -14.57
C ASN A 20 8.69 -9.23 -15.39
N ALA A 21 9.38 -8.10 -15.62
CA ALA A 21 10.71 -8.06 -16.24
C ALA A 21 11.85 -8.38 -15.25
N GLY A 22 11.54 -8.65 -13.97
CA GLY A 22 12.52 -8.95 -12.93
C GLY A 22 13.10 -7.73 -12.21
N SER A 23 12.59 -6.52 -12.52
CA SER A 23 13.04 -5.26 -11.96
C SER A 23 12.21 -4.89 -10.73
N LEU A 24 12.63 -5.38 -9.55
CA LEU A 24 11.99 -5.00 -8.29
C LEU A 24 12.21 -3.51 -7.96
N ASP A 25 13.39 -2.98 -8.26
CA ASP A 25 13.69 -1.56 -8.05
C ASP A 25 12.85 -0.67 -8.97
N GLY A 26 12.69 -1.05 -10.24
CA GLY A 26 11.79 -0.37 -11.18
C GLY A 26 10.34 -0.43 -10.74
N HIS A 27 9.87 -1.60 -10.27
CA HIS A 27 8.54 -1.77 -9.68
C HIS A 27 8.30 -0.78 -8.53
N ASN A 28 9.23 -0.74 -7.57
CA ASN A 28 9.13 0.11 -6.40
C ASN A 28 9.20 1.60 -6.75
N ALA A 29 10.07 1.98 -7.70
CA ALA A 29 10.20 3.36 -8.16
C ALA A 29 8.95 3.85 -8.90
N ALA A 30 8.34 3.01 -9.75
CA ALA A 30 7.10 3.32 -10.44
C ALA A 30 5.95 3.55 -9.46
N ALA A 31 5.81 2.68 -8.45
CA ALA A 31 4.82 2.86 -7.39
C ALA A 31 5.04 4.13 -6.56
N ALA A 32 6.28 4.42 -6.17
CA ALA A 32 6.61 5.64 -5.42
C ALA A 32 6.30 6.92 -6.20
N ARG A 33 6.63 6.93 -7.51
CA ARG A 33 6.34 8.06 -8.41
C ARG A 33 4.84 8.28 -8.56
N ALA A 34 4.05 7.23 -8.78
CA ALA A 34 2.60 7.35 -8.88
C ALA A 34 1.98 7.90 -7.58
N ALA A 35 2.47 7.43 -6.43
CA ALA A 35 1.98 7.86 -5.12
C ALA A 35 2.16 9.36 -4.83
N LEU A 36 3.12 10.04 -5.48
CA LEU A 36 3.30 11.50 -5.34
C LEU A 36 2.09 12.30 -5.86
N ALA A 37 1.25 11.73 -6.73
CA ALA A 37 0.01 12.37 -7.17
C ALA A 37 -1.08 12.38 -6.09
N LEU A 38 -0.95 11.58 -5.03
CA LEU A 38 -1.92 11.45 -3.93
C LEU A 38 -1.70 12.49 -2.81
N THR A 39 -1.46 13.75 -3.18
CA THR A 39 -1.05 14.82 -2.24
C THR A 39 -2.06 15.10 -1.13
N GLY A 40 -3.36 15.06 -1.45
CA GLY A 40 -4.47 15.32 -0.54
C GLY A 40 -4.89 14.16 0.36
N CYS A 41 -4.20 13.02 0.31
CA CYS A 41 -4.54 11.84 1.13
C CYS A 41 -3.78 11.83 2.45
N ASP A 42 -4.41 11.39 3.53
CA ASP A 42 -3.72 11.22 4.84
C ASP A 42 -2.93 9.91 4.91
N ALA A 43 -3.37 8.90 4.16
CA ALA A 43 -2.75 7.58 4.07
C ALA A 43 -2.89 7.02 2.66
N ILE A 44 -2.00 6.12 2.29
CA ILE A 44 -1.97 5.44 0.99
C ILE A 44 -2.13 3.94 1.22
N ALA A 45 -3.12 3.32 0.58
CA ALA A 45 -3.31 1.87 0.60
C ALA A 45 -2.75 1.26 -0.70
N LEU A 46 -1.77 0.39 -0.56
CA LEU A 46 -1.24 -0.40 -1.67
C LEU A 46 -2.16 -1.60 -1.90
N ALA A 47 -3.08 -1.43 -2.85
CA ALA A 47 -4.22 -2.33 -3.05
C ALA A 47 -3.91 -3.58 -3.88
N GLN A 48 -2.63 -3.89 -4.13
CA GLN A 48 -2.19 -5.07 -4.86
C GLN A 48 -1.04 -5.74 -4.11
N PHE A 49 -1.05 -7.08 -4.03
CA PHE A 49 -0.08 -7.84 -3.24
C PHE A 49 1.38 -7.49 -3.61
N SER A 50 1.70 -7.45 -4.90
CA SER A 50 3.05 -7.12 -5.38
C SER A 50 3.54 -5.74 -4.91
N LEU A 51 2.64 -4.75 -4.83
CA LEU A 51 2.97 -3.41 -4.37
C LEU A 51 3.39 -3.38 -2.89
N SER A 52 3.12 -4.41 -2.10
CA SER A 52 3.55 -4.45 -0.69
C SER A 52 5.08 -4.28 -0.56
N GLN A 53 5.85 -4.73 -1.55
CA GLN A 53 7.30 -4.55 -1.60
C GLN A 53 7.72 -3.08 -1.76
N ALA A 54 6.85 -2.23 -2.32
CA ALA A 54 7.09 -0.82 -2.54
C ALA A 54 6.72 0.06 -1.33
N ALA A 55 6.24 -0.53 -0.23
CA ALA A 55 5.71 0.22 0.91
C ALA A 55 6.70 1.25 1.47
N GLU A 56 7.96 0.86 1.66
CA GLU A 56 8.99 1.77 2.16
C GLU A 56 9.33 2.87 1.15
N ALA A 57 9.43 2.53 -0.14
CA ALA A 57 9.72 3.50 -1.20
C ALA A 57 8.61 4.56 -1.30
N VAL A 58 7.34 4.13 -1.23
CA VAL A 58 6.17 5.01 -1.24
C VAL A 58 6.14 5.87 0.03
N ALA A 59 6.37 5.29 1.20
CA ALA A 59 6.39 6.03 2.47
C ALA A 59 7.48 7.11 2.47
N ARG A 60 8.69 6.78 2.00
CA ARG A 60 9.80 7.72 1.89
C ARG A 60 9.52 8.84 0.89
N ALA A 61 8.94 8.52 -0.28
CA ALA A 61 8.66 9.51 -1.31
C ALA A 61 7.55 10.49 -0.91
N THR A 62 6.53 10.01 -0.20
CA THR A 62 5.31 10.80 0.09
C THR A 62 5.28 11.36 1.50
N GLY A 63 6.05 10.80 2.43
CA GLY A 63 5.95 11.07 3.87
C GLY A 63 4.63 10.60 4.51
N LYS A 64 3.82 9.81 3.80
CA LYS A 64 2.48 9.38 4.24
C LYS A 64 2.53 8.01 4.94
N THR A 65 1.52 7.73 5.75
CA THR A 65 1.28 6.38 6.25
C THR A 65 0.92 5.47 5.08
N VAL A 66 1.62 4.34 4.96
CA VAL A 66 1.37 3.34 3.91
C VAL A 66 0.77 2.08 4.53
N LEU A 67 -0.35 1.61 3.96
CA LEU A 67 -1.02 0.38 4.34
C LEU A 67 -0.81 -0.66 3.24
N THR A 68 -0.43 -1.87 3.63
CA THR A 68 -0.28 -2.99 2.69
C THR A 68 -1.44 -3.97 2.83
N THR A 69 -1.76 -4.69 1.74
CA THR A 69 -2.76 -5.77 1.77
C THR A 69 -2.38 -6.88 2.77
N PRO A 70 -1.12 -7.41 2.80
CA PRO A 70 -0.75 -8.47 3.72
C PRO A 70 -0.88 -8.05 5.19
N ASP A 71 -0.39 -6.87 5.58
CA ASP A 71 -0.48 -6.43 6.98
C ASP A 71 -1.94 -6.25 7.41
N SER A 72 -2.76 -5.68 6.54
CA SER A 72 -4.19 -5.50 6.79
C SER A 72 -4.91 -6.85 6.93
N ALA A 73 -4.57 -7.82 6.09
CA ALA A 73 -5.12 -9.18 6.16
C ALA A 73 -4.72 -9.88 7.46
N VAL A 74 -3.43 -9.85 7.83
CA VAL A 74 -2.94 -10.44 9.08
C VAL A 74 -3.62 -9.79 10.29
N ARG A 75 -3.74 -8.46 10.33
CA ARG A 75 -4.45 -7.76 11.40
C ARG A 75 -5.91 -8.18 11.51
N LYS A 76 -6.60 -8.36 10.38
CA LYS A 76 -7.99 -8.84 10.36
C LYS A 76 -8.08 -10.29 10.86
N LEU A 77 -7.22 -11.18 10.37
CA LEU A 77 -7.20 -12.59 10.79
C LEU A 77 -6.92 -12.74 12.28
N ARG A 78 -5.93 -12.00 12.82
CA ARG A 78 -5.65 -12.01 14.26
C ARG A 78 -6.86 -11.64 15.11
N ARG A 79 -7.64 -10.63 14.70
CA ARG A 79 -8.87 -10.23 15.41
C ARG A 79 -9.97 -11.29 15.37
N LEU A 80 -10.03 -12.08 14.30
CA LEU A 80 -11.07 -13.09 14.11
C LEU A 80 -10.71 -14.42 14.76
N LEU A 81 -9.42 -14.74 14.84
CA LEU A 81 -8.95 -16.09 15.16
C LEU A 81 -8.23 -16.20 16.50
N LEU A 82 -7.69 -15.10 17.04
CA LEU A 82 -6.99 -15.12 18.32
C LEU A 82 -7.89 -14.60 19.44
N PRO A 83 -7.77 -15.16 20.66
CA PRO A 83 -8.43 -14.61 21.82
C PRO A 83 -7.95 -13.17 22.10
N PRO A 84 -8.77 -12.34 22.79
CA PRO A 84 -8.34 -11.01 23.22
C PRO A 84 -7.05 -11.11 24.03
N ILE A 85 -6.06 -10.28 23.73
CA ILE A 85 -4.83 -10.23 24.52
C ILE A 85 -5.21 -9.70 25.91
N GLY A 86 -5.16 -10.57 26.93
CA GLY A 86 -5.46 -10.24 28.32
C GLY A 86 -6.71 -10.89 28.93
N ALA A 87 -7.32 -11.88 28.28
CA ALA A 87 -8.32 -12.77 28.89
C ALA A 87 -7.64 -14.00 29.53
#